data_AF-A0A2R9STT0-F1
#
_entry.id   AF-A0A2R9STT0-F1
#
_cell.length_a   1.000
_cell.length_b   1.000
_cell.length_c   1.000
_cell.angle_alpha   90.00
_cell.angle_beta   90.00
_cell.angle_gamma   90.00
#
_symmetry.space_group_name_H-M   'P 1'
#
loop_
_entity.id
_entity.type
_entity.pdbx_description
1 polymer ?
#
loop_
_entity_poly.entity_id
_entity_poly.type
_entity_poly.pdbx_seq_one_letter_code
_entity_poly.pdbx_strand_id
1 'polypeptide(L)'
;MKVLNNKLVWVAPILAFVVIFIFSLTLFPSVQVKPKNLPVAIVNEDQGVELPNQPKRNIWQTFLDTIEQTASPASGEEPAVKWVKVDGMEELQAGLDNQDYYAALVIPADFSAKQVSLSSPAPESPEVEIFINQGMNTAASTMAGQILNGIVDNMNNQVRTQILEGFDAQGATLSVKQASSLVNPITKKVTNVNEIGTHSANGNSPISLFQPLWMASMASAAVLFLAVSKSKITSRKDNLAAKSIQIAMGAVVSLVGGIWHNLAR
;
A
#
# COMPACT_ATOMS: atom_id res chain seq x y z
N MET A 1 -2.75 -47.99 -27.65
CA MET A 1 -3.75 -46.96 -28.03
C MET A 1 -3.10 -45.95 -28.98
N LYS A 2 -3.71 -45.68 -30.15
CA LYS A 2 -3.17 -44.74 -31.17
C LYS A 2 -2.89 -43.32 -30.65
N VAL A 3 -3.48 -42.95 -29.52
CA VAL A 3 -3.34 -41.64 -28.86
C VAL A 3 -1.92 -41.40 -28.33
N LEU A 4 -1.24 -42.42 -27.79
CA LEU A 4 0.11 -42.30 -27.20
C LEU A 4 1.22 -42.06 -28.24
N ASN A 5 0.93 -42.31 -29.53
CA ASN A 5 1.87 -42.06 -30.63
C ASN A 5 1.84 -40.61 -31.13
N ASN A 6 0.89 -39.79 -30.65
CA ASN A 6 0.80 -38.38 -31.02
C ASN A 6 1.74 -37.54 -30.13
N LYS A 7 2.75 -36.89 -30.74
CA LYS A 7 3.70 -36.01 -30.04
C LYS A 7 3.01 -34.95 -29.17
N LEU A 8 1.82 -34.48 -29.57
CA LEU A 8 1.04 -33.50 -28.79
C LEU A 8 0.63 -34.01 -27.41
N VAL A 9 0.40 -35.31 -27.23
CA VAL A 9 -0.01 -35.88 -25.93
C VAL A 9 1.11 -35.78 -24.89
N TRP A 10 2.36 -35.80 -25.34
CA TRP A 10 3.53 -35.64 -24.47
C TRP A 10 3.96 -34.18 -24.32
N VAL A 11 3.76 -33.35 -25.35
CA VAL A 11 4.11 -31.92 -25.32
C VAL A 11 3.11 -31.09 -24.51
N ALA A 12 1.82 -31.42 -24.57
CA ALA A 12 0.75 -30.67 -23.88
C ALA A 12 0.95 -30.56 -22.34
N PRO A 13 1.23 -31.63 -21.58
CA PRO A 13 1.45 -31.52 -20.14
C PRO A 13 2.73 -30.74 -19.80
N ILE A 14 3.79 -30.85 -20.61
CA ILE A 14 5.02 -30.06 -20.44
C ILE A 14 4.73 -28.57 -20.65
N LEU A 15 3.99 -28.24 -21.72
CA LEU A 15 3.58 -26.87 -22.01
C LEU A 15 2.70 -26.31 -20.88
N ALA A 16 1.73 -27.08 -20.40
CA ALA A 16 0.87 -26.69 -19.29
C ALA A 16 1.67 -26.45 -18.01
N PHE A 17 2.64 -27.32 -17.70
CA PHE A 17 3.55 -27.15 -16.58
C PHE A 17 4.40 -25.89 -16.71
N VAL A 18 4.97 -25.62 -17.89
CA VAL A 18 5.74 -24.39 -18.14
C VAL A 18 4.89 -23.15 -17.94
N VAL A 19 3.64 -23.16 -18.43
CA VAL A 19 2.70 -22.05 -18.23
C VAL A 19 2.42 -21.86 -16.74
N ILE A 20 2.02 -22.90 -16.01
CA ILE A 20 1.78 -22.84 -14.56
C ILE A 20 3.03 -22.37 -13.81
N PHE A 21 4.21 -22.85 -14.19
CA PHE A 21 5.48 -22.47 -13.57
C PHE A 21 5.78 -20.98 -13.78
N ILE A 22 5.60 -20.46 -15.01
CA ILE A 22 5.73 -19.02 -15.30
C ILE A 22 4.73 -18.22 -14.46
N PHE A 23 3.46 -18.63 -14.40
CA PHE A 23 2.44 -17.97 -13.56
C PHE A 23 2.86 -17.95 -12.08
N SER A 24 3.26 -19.10 -11.54
CA SER A 24 3.72 -19.20 -10.14
C SER A 24 4.91 -18.28 -9.86
N LEU A 25 5.86 -18.15 -10.79
CA LEU A 25 6.98 -17.21 -10.67
C LEU A 25 6.53 -15.74 -10.68
N THR A 26 5.52 -15.38 -11.47
CA THR A 26 5.00 -14.00 -11.52
C THR A 26 4.15 -13.63 -10.30
N LEU A 27 3.49 -14.59 -9.65
CA LEU A 27 2.65 -14.36 -8.47
C LEU A 27 3.45 -14.34 -7.16
N PHE A 28 4.60 -15.03 -7.10
CA PHE A 28 5.42 -15.15 -5.89
C PHE A 28 5.87 -13.80 -5.28
N PRO A 29 6.29 -12.77 -6.06
CA PRO A 29 6.66 -11.46 -5.53
C PRO A 29 5.48 -10.69 -4.89
N SER A 30 4.23 -11.06 -5.22
CA SER A 30 3.04 -10.33 -4.75
C SER A 30 2.61 -10.74 -3.34
N VAL A 31 3.14 -11.83 -2.78
CA VAL A 31 2.69 -12.39 -1.49
C VAL A 31 3.50 -11.88 -0.29
N GLN A 32 4.69 -11.30 -0.52
CA GLN A 32 5.56 -10.77 0.53
C GLN A 32 6.19 -9.44 0.11
N VAL A 33 5.35 -8.45 -0.23
CA VAL A 33 5.83 -7.09 -0.49
C VAL A 33 6.27 -6.48 0.85
N LYS A 34 7.56 -6.59 1.16
CA LYS A 34 8.16 -5.81 2.24
C LYS A 34 8.39 -4.39 1.73
N PRO A 35 7.84 -3.35 2.39
CA PRO A 35 8.15 -1.98 2.02
C PRO A 35 9.65 -1.74 2.19
N LYS A 36 10.23 -1.01 1.24
CA LYS A 36 11.61 -0.55 1.31
C LYS A 36 11.63 0.92 0.94
N ASN A 37 12.22 1.75 1.81
CA ASN A 37 12.42 3.18 1.58
C ASN A 37 11.14 3.95 1.19
N LEU A 38 9.97 3.64 1.79
CA LEU A 38 8.73 4.38 1.53
C LEU A 38 8.89 5.83 2.02
N PRO A 39 8.86 6.87 1.17
CA PRO A 39 8.93 8.25 1.63
C PRO A 39 7.65 8.61 2.40
N VAL A 40 7.82 8.99 3.66
CA VAL A 40 6.73 9.43 4.55
C VAL A 40 7.12 10.78 5.11
N ALA A 41 6.29 11.78 4.82
CA ALA A 41 6.51 13.13 5.30
C ALA A 41 6.11 13.27 6.76
N ILE A 42 6.78 14.18 7.45
CA ILE A 42 6.40 14.58 8.79
C ILE A 42 6.51 16.08 8.98
N VAL A 43 5.43 16.63 9.52
CA VAL A 43 5.32 18.05 9.88
C VAL A 43 5.08 18.15 11.37
N ASN A 44 5.82 19.03 12.02
CA ASN A 44 5.65 19.33 13.42
C ASN A 44 5.32 20.80 13.62
N GLU A 45 4.07 21.09 13.94
CA GLU A 45 3.60 22.42 14.32
C GLU A 45 3.54 22.60 15.84
N ASP A 46 3.74 21.51 16.61
CA ASP A 46 3.63 21.50 18.08
C ASP A 46 4.55 22.53 18.74
N GLN A 47 3.93 23.47 19.43
CA GLN A 47 4.65 24.55 20.12
C GLN A 47 5.31 24.07 21.42
N GLY A 48 4.96 22.87 21.88
CA GLY A 48 5.40 22.32 23.15
C GLY A 48 4.71 23.00 24.34
N VAL A 49 5.05 22.54 25.54
CA VAL A 49 4.48 23.06 26.79
C VAL A 49 5.57 23.28 27.84
N GLU A 50 5.49 24.42 28.51
CA GLU A 50 6.36 24.76 29.65
C GLU A 50 5.57 24.54 30.94
N LEU A 51 5.98 23.51 31.70
CA LEU A 51 5.40 23.23 33.01
C LEU A 51 6.25 23.91 34.10
N PRO A 52 5.63 24.44 35.18
CA PRO A 52 6.37 25.03 36.28
C PRO A 52 7.45 24.08 36.81
N ASN A 53 8.69 24.56 36.92
CA ASN A 53 9.86 23.79 37.38
C ASN A 53 10.22 22.55 36.54
N GLN A 54 9.78 22.48 35.28
CA GLN A 54 10.21 21.44 34.33
C GLN A 54 10.71 22.07 33.02
N PRO A 55 11.69 21.45 32.34
CA PRO A 55 12.08 21.89 31.01
C PRO A 55 10.90 21.78 30.04
N LYS A 56 10.88 22.65 29.03
CA LYS A 56 9.90 22.61 27.94
C LYS A 56 9.86 21.20 27.36
N ARG A 57 8.68 20.56 27.41
CA ARG A 57 8.46 19.25 26.79
C ARG A 57 7.85 19.45 25.42
N ASN A 58 8.39 18.74 24.43
CA ASN A 58 7.84 18.67 23.08
C ASN A 58 7.81 17.19 22.68
N ILE A 59 6.67 16.74 22.15
CA ILE A 59 6.49 15.35 21.73
C ILE A 59 7.26 14.99 20.46
N TRP A 60 7.70 15.99 19.71
CA TRP A 60 8.58 15.83 18.57
C TRP A 60 9.78 14.95 18.86
N GLN A 61 10.43 15.15 20.00
CA GLN A 61 11.60 14.35 20.35
C GLN A 61 11.21 12.89 20.62
N THR A 62 10.13 12.65 21.35
CA THR A 62 9.60 11.30 21.59
C THR A 62 9.21 10.60 20.28
N PHE A 63 8.69 11.36 19.32
CA PHE A 63 8.37 10.86 18.00
C PHE A 63 9.63 10.50 17.20
N LEU A 64 10.64 11.37 17.20
CA LEU A 64 11.94 11.09 16.58
C LEU A 64 12.62 9.87 17.19
N ASP A 65 12.59 9.72 18.52
CA ASP A 65 13.17 8.56 19.20
C ASP A 65 12.44 7.26 18.79
N THR A 66 11.11 7.33 18.61
CA THR A 66 10.29 6.21 18.13
C THR A 66 10.59 5.88 16.66
N ILE A 67 10.81 6.89 15.83
CA ILE A 67 11.29 6.72 14.45
C ILE A 67 12.65 6.03 14.46
N GLU A 68 13.63 6.51 15.23
CA GLU A 68 14.99 5.99 15.21
C GLU A 68 15.04 4.51 15.64
N GLN A 69 14.25 4.14 16.65
CA GLN A 69 14.11 2.74 17.08
C GLN A 69 13.48 1.85 16.00
N THR A 70 12.58 2.38 15.16
CA THR A 70 11.89 1.62 14.12
C THR A 70 12.56 1.68 12.75
N ALA A 71 13.46 2.65 12.54
CA ALA A 71 14.22 2.87 11.30
C ALA A 71 15.52 2.07 11.21
N SER A 72 15.97 1.40 12.27
CA SER A 72 17.22 0.62 12.27
C SER A 72 16.94 -0.89 12.44
N PRO A 73 16.71 -1.66 11.37
CA PRO A 73 16.71 -3.12 11.48
C PRO A 73 18.10 -3.61 11.87
N ALA A 74 18.17 -4.48 12.89
CA ALA A 74 19.41 -5.04 13.44
C ALA A 74 20.30 -5.81 12.44
N SER A 75 19.84 -5.99 11.20
CA SER A 75 20.43 -6.84 10.15
C SER A 75 21.04 -6.08 8.96
N GLY A 76 21.12 -4.74 8.99
CA GLY A 76 21.69 -3.95 7.89
C GLY A 76 20.81 -3.89 6.63
N GLU A 77 19.52 -4.25 6.75
CA GLU A 77 18.52 -4.05 5.71
C GLU A 77 18.11 -2.57 5.61
N GLU A 78 17.66 -2.12 4.45
CA GLU A 78 17.08 -0.78 4.30
C GLU A 78 15.79 -0.66 5.14
N PRO A 79 15.52 0.50 5.76
CA PRO A 79 14.31 0.71 6.53
C PRO A 79 13.06 0.60 5.65
N ALA A 80 11.97 0.14 6.26
CA ALA A 80 10.66 0.12 5.62
C ALA A 80 10.20 1.53 5.19
N VAL A 81 10.50 2.54 6.03
CA VAL A 81 10.09 3.93 5.86
C VAL A 81 11.32 4.83 5.76
N LYS A 82 11.29 5.73 4.77
CA LYS A 82 12.20 6.86 4.65
C LYS A 82 11.47 8.11 5.14
N TRP A 83 11.83 8.57 6.33
CA TRP A 83 11.24 9.76 6.94
C TRP A 83 11.76 11.01 6.26
N VAL A 84 10.85 11.92 5.90
CA VAL A 84 11.17 13.23 5.32
C VAL A 84 10.57 14.32 6.19
N LYS A 85 11.42 15.13 6.81
CA LYS A 85 10.96 16.30 7.54
C LYS A 85 10.54 17.37 6.54
N VAL A 86 9.38 17.98 6.78
CA VAL A 86 8.79 19.04 5.96
C VAL A 86 8.49 20.24 6.84
N ASP A 87 8.81 21.44 6.36
CA ASP A 87 8.69 22.68 7.12
C ASP A 87 7.30 23.29 6.89
N GLY A 88 6.27 22.60 7.39
CA GLY A 88 4.91 23.12 7.51
C GLY A 88 3.89 22.57 6.50
N MET A 89 2.65 23.01 6.67
CA MET A 89 1.50 22.49 5.90
C MET A 89 1.53 22.84 4.40
N GLU A 90 2.05 24.01 4.03
CA GLU A 90 2.07 24.46 2.63
C GLU A 90 3.05 23.61 1.79
N GLU A 91 4.27 23.41 2.29
CA GLU A 91 5.26 22.54 1.64
C GLU A 91 4.79 21.08 1.63
N LEU A 92 4.14 20.64 2.70
CA LEU A 92 3.55 19.30 2.75
C LEU A 92 2.50 19.10 1.66
N GLN A 93 1.59 20.06 1.50
CA GLN A 93 0.55 19.97 0.48
C GLN A 93 1.15 19.94 -0.92
N ALA A 94 2.13 20.80 -1.21
CA ALA A 94 2.83 20.78 -2.49
C ALA A 94 3.54 19.45 -2.75
N GLY A 95 4.20 18.86 -1.75
CA GLY A 95 4.86 17.56 -1.88
C GLY A 95 3.88 16.39 -2.04
N LEU A 96 2.71 16.45 -1.39
CA LEU A 96 1.64 15.46 -1.60
C LEU A 96 1.10 15.55 -3.04
N ASP A 97 0.84 16.76 -3.54
CA ASP A 97 0.37 17.00 -4.91
C ASP A 97 1.40 16.59 -5.97
N ASN A 98 2.69 16.82 -5.69
CA ASN A 98 3.81 16.42 -6.55
C ASN A 98 4.20 14.95 -6.42
N GLN A 99 3.49 14.14 -5.62
CA GLN A 99 3.75 12.72 -5.47
C GLN A 99 5.13 12.40 -4.85
N ASP A 100 5.59 13.24 -3.92
CA ASP A 100 6.87 13.03 -3.23
C ASP A 100 6.75 12.09 -2.03
N TYR A 101 5.54 11.96 -1.45
CA TYR A 101 5.29 11.21 -0.21
C TYR A 101 4.05 10.32 -0.29
N TYR A 102 4.19 9.04 0.12
CA TYR A 102 3.09 8.07 0.15
C TYR A 102 2.08 8.35 1.26
N ALA A 103 2.56 8.91 2.36
CA ALA A 103 1.74 9.36 3.47
C ALA A 103 2.45 10.49 4.20
N ALA A 104 1.71 11.21 5.04
CA ALA A 104 2.27 12.20 5.94
C ALA A 104 1.63 12.13 7.32
N LEU A 105 2.42 12.46 8.33
CA LEU A 105 1.94 12.69 9.69
C LEU A 105 2.14 14.16 10.06
N VAL A 106 1.10 14.80 10.56
CA VAL A 106 1.14 16.17 11.06
C VAL A 106 0.81 16.16 12.54
N ILE A 107 1.68 16.78 13.33
CA ILE A 107 1.48 17.03 14.75
C ILE A 107 1.04 18.51 14.90
N PRO A 108 -0.24 18.78 15.25
CA PRO A 108 -0.76 20.14 15.36
C PRO A 108 -0.14 20.95 16.49
N ALA A 109 -0.30 22.28 16.41
CA ALA A 109 0.30 23.24 17.34
C ALA A 109 -0.11 23.08 18.81
N ASP A 110 -1.29 22.52 19.07
CA ASP A 110 -1.88 22.36 20.40
C ASP A 110 -1.67 20.95 20.99
N PHE A 111 -0.90 20.08 20.31
CA PHE A 111 -0.72 18.69 20.70
C PHE A 111 -0.20 18.55 22.14
N SER A 112 0.95 19.17 22.46
CA SER A 112 1.54 19.06 23.80
C SER A 112 0.66 19.67 24.90
N ALA A 113 -0.06 20.76 24.58
CA ALA A 113 -0.98 21.39 25.53
C ALA A 113 -2.15 20.47 25.89
N LYS A 114 -2.79 19.86 24.87
CA LYS A 114 -3.86 18.88 25.07
C LYS A 114 -3.36 17.63 25.77
N GLN A 115 -2.19 17.12 25.40
CA GLN A 115 -1.63 15.95 26.06
C GLN A 115 -1.42 16.17 27.57
N VAL A 116 -0.91 17.33 27.99
CA VAL A 116 -0.77 17.66 29.42
C VAL A 116 -2.13 17.74 30.11
N SER A 117 -3.16 18.23 29.41
CA SER A 117 -4.51 18.32 29.96
C SER A 117 -5.11 16.96 30.33
N LEU A 118 -4.63 15.85 29.74
CA LEU A 118 -5.13 14.49 30.01
C LEU A 118 -5.03 14.08 31.49
N SER A 119 -4.06 14.63 32.22
CA SER A 119 -3.91 14.41 33.67
C SER A 119 -4.70 15.41 34.52
N SER A 120 -5.35 16.40 33.91
CA SER A 120 -6.14 17.41 34.60
C SER A 120 -7.60 16.96 34.83
N PRO A 121 -8.38 17.67 35.66
CA PRO A 121 -9.82 17.41 35.82
C PRO A 121 -10.66 17.62 34.55
N ALA A 122 -10.13 18.34 33.55
CA ALA A 122 -10.78 18.62 32.27
C ALA A 122 -9.89 18.12 31.12
N PRO A 123 -9.85 16.79 30.88
CA PRO A 123 -8.96 16.21 29.87
C PRO A 123 -9.44 16.51 28.45
N GLU A 124 -8.50 16.90 27.60
CA GLU A 124 -8.66 17.04 26.15
C GLU A 124 -7.72 16.09 25.41
N SER A 125 -8.25 15.33 24.48
CA SER A 125 -7.45 14.42 23.65
C SER A 125 -6.71 15.21 22.56
N PRO A 126 -5.37 15.16 22.50
CA PRO A 126 -4.63 15.65 21.33
C PRO A 126 -5.00 14.88 20.06
N GLU A 127 -4.94 15.55 18.91
CA GLU A 127 -5.19 14.97 17.60
C GLU A 127 -3.90 14.95 16.77
N VAL A 128 -3.70 13.90 15.98
CA VAL A 128 -2.73 13.90 14.87
C VAL A 128 -3.46 13.78 13.54
N GLU A 129 -2.93 14.40 12.50
CA GLU A 129 -3.46 14.27 11.14
C GLU A 129 -2.59 13.31 10.33
N ILE A 130 -3.22 12.36 9.66
CA ILE A 130 -2.58 11.39 8.77
C ILE A 130 -3.12 11.62 7.37
N PHE A 131 -2.24 11.98 6.44
CA PHE A 131 -2.58 12.09 5.03
C PHE A 131 -2.11 10.84 4.29
N ILE A 132 -2.97 10.26 3.44
CA ILE A 132 -2.66 9.07 2.62
C ILE A 132 -2.76 9.46 1.15
N ASN A 133 -1.64 9.40 0.43
CA ASN A 133 -1.54 9.89 -0.95
C ASN A 133 -1.88 8.80 -1.97
N GLN A 134 -3.16 8.49 -2.12
CA GLN A 134 -3.60 7.36 -2.96
C GLN A 134 -3.17 7.47 -4.43
N GLY A 135 -2.93 8.70 -4.90
CA GLY A 135 -2.54 9.02 -6.28
C GLY A 135 -1.15 8.54 -6.67
N MET A 136 -0.24 8.33 -5.71
CA MET A 136 1.09 7.77 -6.00
C MET A 136 1.01 6.28 -6.35
N ASN A 137 0.66 5.48 -5.34
CA ASN A 137 0.43 4.05 -5.45
C ASN A 137 -0.44 3.66 -4.27
N THR A 138 -1.67 3.24 -4.53
CA THR A 138 -2.65 2.99 -3.47
C THR A 138 -2.20 1.92 -2.48
N ALA A 139 -1.54 0.86 -2.95
CA ALA A 139 -1.07 -0.22 -2.08
C ALA A 139 0.06 0.26 -1.15
N ALA A 140 1.07 0.96 -1.69
CA ALA A 140 2.16 1.52 -0.91
C ALA A 140 1.68 2.61 0.05
N SER A 141 0.74 3.46 -0.37
CA SER A 141 0.16 4.53 0.45
C SER A 141 -0.67 3.97 1.60
N THR A 142 -1.46 2.91 1.33
CA THR A 142 -2.20 2.19 2.37
C THR A 142 -1.25 1.58 3.39
N MET A 143 -0.16 0.97 2.93
CA MET A 143 0.86 0.40 3.80
C MET A 143 1.55 1.49 4.65
N ALA A 144 1.91 2.63 4.06
CA ALA A 144 2.45 3.77 4.78
C ALA A 144 1.46 4.30 5.84
N GLY A 145 0.18 4.41 5.49
CA GLY A 145 -0.89 4.77 6.42
C GLY A 145 -1.05 3.77 7.57
N GLN A 146 -0.92 2.46 7.32
CA GLN A 146 -0.93 1.44 8.36
C GLN A 146 0.26 1.56 9.32
N ILE A 147 1.45 1.86 8.79
CA ILE A 147 2.65 2.10 9.60
C ILE A 147 2.43 3.32 10.51
N LEU A 148 1.95 4.44 9.96
CA LEU A 148 1.62 5.63 10.75
C LEU A 148 0.57 5.34 11.83
N ASN A 149 -0.49 4.59 11.47
CA ASN A 149 -1.49 4.18 12.46
C ASN A 149 -0.88 3.37 13.61
N GLY A 150 0.00 2.41 13.30
CA GLY A 150 0.69 1.59 14.29
C GLY A 150 1.62 2.40 15.20
N ILE A 151 2.28 3.42 14.67
CA ILE A 151 3.09 4.34 15.48
C ILE A 151 2.21 5.11 16.45
N VAL A 152 1.09 5.68 15.99
CA VAL A 152 0.17 6.40 16.88
C VAL A 152 -0.49 5.47 17.91
N ASP A 153 -0.76 4.21 17.55
CA ASP A 153 -1.24 3.20 18.51
C ASP A 153 -0.20 2.89 19.59
N ASN A 154 1.08 2.81 19.21
CA ASN A 154 2.17 2.66 20.17
C ASN A 154 2.28 3.87 21.09
N MET A 155 2.20 5.09 20.54
CA MET A 155 2.18 6.33 21.33
C MET A 155 0.99 6.36 22.29
N ASN A 156 -0.20 5.95 21.84
CA ASN A 156 -1.38 5.84 22.69
C ASN A 156 -1.13 4.93 23.89
N ASN A 157 -0.49 3.78 23.67
CA ASN A 157 -0.12 2.87 24.75
C ASN A 157 0.88 3.50 25.72
N GLN A 158 1.93 4.15 25.21
CA GLN A 158 2.94 4.80 26.04
C GLN A 158 2.36 5.94 26.89
N VAL A 159 1.58 6.83 26.27
CA VAL A 159 0.94 7.97 26.95
C VAL A 159 -0.03 7.47 28.02
N ARG A 160 -0.85 6.47 27.70
CA ARG A 160 -1.74 5.85 28.69
C ARG A 160 -0.97 5.29 29.88
N THR A 161 0.08 4.50 29.63
CA THR A 161 0.89 3.92 30.71
C THR A 161 1.53 5.00 31.58
N GLN A 162 2.17 6.01 30.98
CA GLN A 162 2.81 7.09 31.72
C GLN A 162 1.83 7.87 32.61
N ILE A 163 0.62 8.14 32.10
CA ILE A 163 -0.40 8.85 32.89
C ILE A 163 -0.88 7.96 34.04
N LEU A 164 -1.21 6.69 33.78
CA LEU A 164 -1.69 5.76 34.81
C LEU A 164 -0.64 5.54 35.92
N GLU A 165 0.62 5.36 35.57
CA GLU A 165 1.73 5.27 36.53
C GLU A 165 1.87 6.56 37.35
N GLY A 166 1.66 7.71 36.72
CA GLY A 166 1.66 9.00 37.40
C GLY A 166 0.54 9.14 38.43
N PHE A 167 -0.66 8.62 38.15
CA PHE A 167 -1.78 8.58 39.10
C PHE A 167 -1.52 7.58 40.24
N ASP A 168 -1.01 6.40 39.93
CA ASP A 168 -0.70 5.35 40.91
C ASP A 168 0.37 5.81 41.91
N ALA A 169 1.45 6.43 41.43
CA ALA A 169 2.52 6.98 42.27
C ALA A 169 2.03 8.08 43.24
N GLN A 170 0.94 8.78 42.88
CA GLN A 170 0.33 9.82 43.71
C GLN A 170 -0.80 9.27 44.62
N GLY A 171 -1.14 7.99 44.50
CA GLY A 171 -2.31 7.40 45.17
C GLY A 171 -3.64 8.05 44.75
N ALA A 172 -3.68 8.67 43.56
CA ALA A 172 -4.82 9.44 43.09
C ALA A 172 -5.82 8.55 42.33
N THR A 173 -7.11 8.83 42.47
CA THR A 173 -8.17 8.13 41.74
C THR A 173 -8.51 8.85 40.44
N LEU A 174 -8.93 8.09 39.42
CA LEU A 174 -9.37 8.63 38.14
C LEU A 174 -10.86 8.95 38.15
N SER A 175 -11.24 10.11 37.61
CA SER A 175 -12.63 10.39 37.27
C SER A 175 -13.07 9.57 36.04
N VAL A 176 -14.39 9.40 35.86
CA VAL A 176 -14.97 8.74 34.68
C VAL A 176 -14.54 9.43 33.37
N LYS A 177 -14.43 10.76 33.37
CA LYS A 177 -13.98 11.53 32.20
C LYS A 177 -12.53 11.22 31.84
N GLN A 178 -11.64 11.20 32.84
CA GLN A 178 -10.22 10.86 32.65
C GLN A 178 -10.05 9.40 32.21
N ALA A 179 -10.79 8.47 32.82
CA ALA A 179 -10.75 7.07 32.39
C ALA A 179 -11.19 6.91 30.92
N SER A 180 -12.23 7.64 30.50
CA SER A 180 -12.71 7.62 29.11
C SER A 180 -11.68 8.19 28.13
N SER A 181 -11.03 9.32 28.46
CA SER A 181 -10.02 9.92 27.58
C SER A 181 -8.77 9.05 27.47
N LEU A 182 -8.44 8.28 28.50
CA LEU A 182 -7.26 7.40 28.49
C LEU A 182 -7.44 6.09 27.71
N VAL A 183 -8.65 5.75 27.24
CA VAL A 183 -8.84 4.58 26.37
C VAL A 183 -8.04 4.78 25.06
N ASN A 184 -8.22 5.93 24.43
CA ASN A 184 -7.53 6.39 23.23
C ASN A 184 -7.08 7.85 23.44
N PRO A 185 -5.98 8.10 24.16
CA PRO A 185 -5.58 9.44 24.55
C PRO A 185 -5.30 10.38 23.37
N ILE A 186 -4.78 9.86 22.27
CA ILE A 186 -4.47 10.56 21.02
C ILE A 186 -5.48 10.13 19.96
N THR A 187 -6.23 11.10 19.41
CA THR A 187 -7.14 10.90 18.27
C THR A 187 -6.39 10.97 16.95
N LYS A 188 -6.92 10.29 15.93
CA LYS A 188 -6.35 10.27 14.58
C LYS A 188 -7.37 10.82 13.60
N LYS A 189 -6.98 11.82 12.82
CA LYS A 189 -7.75 12.31 11.68
C LYS A 189 -7.07 11.84 10.39
N VAL A 190 -7.69 10.85 9.74
CA VAL A 190 -7.14 10.25 8.51
C VAL A 190 -7.82 10.89 7.30
N THR A 191 -7.03 11.47 6.40
CA THR A 191 -7.48 12.12 5.17
C THR A 191 -6.81 11.45 3.98
N ASN A 192 -7.60 10.99 3.01
CA ASN A 192 -7.05 10.57 1.72
C ASN A 192 -6.88 11.80 0.84
N VAL A 193 -5.73 11.90 0.17
CA VAL A 193 -5.43 12.95 -0.80
C VAL A 193 -5.09 12.32 -2.14
N ASN A 194 -5.29 13.09 -3.22
CA ASN A 194 -5.12 12.62 -4.60
C ASN A 194 -5.84 11.29 -4.83
N GLU A 195 -7.12 11.23 -4.43
CA GLU A 195 -7.90 10.00 -4.48
C GLU A 195 -7.99 9.44 -5.91
N ILE A 196 -7.86 8.13 -6.01
CA ILE A 196 -8.04 7.41 -7.26
C ILE A 196 -9.53 7.19 -7.52
N GLY A 197 -9.91 7.14 -8.79
CA GLY A 197 -11.30 6.85 -9.17
C GLY A 197 -11.77 5.50 -8.62
N THR A 198 -13.06 5.40 -8.29
CA THR A 198 -13.70 4.19 -7.72
C THR A 198 -13.63 2.95 -8.63
N HIS A 199 -13.33 3.13 -9.91
CA HIS A 199 -13.19 2.07 -10.93
C HIS A 199 -11.74 1.79 -11.32
N SER A 200 -10.77 2.24 -10.52
CA SER A 200 -9.34 2.08 -10.79
C SER A 200 -8.76 0.74 -10.31
N ALA A 201 -9.58 -0.17 -9.76
CA ALA A 201 -9.15 -1.41 -9.13
C ALA A 201 -8.05 -1.17 -8.06
N ASN A 202 -8.28 -0.21 -7.16
CA ASN A 202 -7.31 0.23 -6.15
C ASN A 202 -5.96 0.64 -6.78
N GLY A 203 -6.02 1.40 -7.88
CA GLY A 203 -4.83 1.85 -8.62
C GLY A 203 -4.16 0.76 -9.46
N ASN A 204 -4.66 -0.48 -9.47
CA ASN A 204 -4.11 -1.61 -10.25
C ASN A 204 -4.80 -1.83 -11.60
N SER A 205 -5.51 -0.83 -12.11
CA SER A 205 -6.28 -0.95 -13.36
C SER A 205 -5.47 -1.52 -14.53
N PRO A 206 -4.22 -1.09 -14.79
CA PRO A 206 -3.42 -1.67 -15.88
C PRO A 206 -3.22 -3.19 -15.75
N ILE A 207 -2.94 -3.69 -14.54
CA ILE A 207 -2.74 -5.13 -14.30
C ILE A 207 -4.07 -5.89 -14.45
N SER A 208 -5.15 -5.36 -13.87
CA SER A 208 -6.48 -5.95 -13.97
C SER A 208 -7.00 -6.02 -15.41
N LEU A 209 -6.59 -5.08 -16.27
CA LEU A 209 -6.88 -5.08 -17.71
C LEU A 209 -6.02 -6.07 -18.48
N PHE A 210 -4.71 -6.05 -18.22
CA PHE A 210 -3.77 -6.86 -18.96
C PHE A 210 -4.00 -8.35 -18.70
N GLN A 211 -4.25 -8.73 -17.44
CA GLN A 211 -4.23 -10.14 -17.02
C GLN A 211 -5.24 -11.03 -17.75
N PRO A 212 -6.53 -10.67 -17.84
CA PRO A 212 -7.49 -11.44 -18.66
C PRO A 212 -7.17 -11.40 -20.15
N LEU A 213 -6.67 -10.27 -20.66
CA LEU A 213 -6.40 -10.08 -22.08
C LEU A 213 -5.31 -11.02 -22.61
N TRP A 214 -4.20 -11.15 -21.90
CA TRP A 214 -3.12 -12.06 -22.34
C TRP A 214 -3.53 -13.54 -22.19
N MET A 215 -4.31 -13.89 -21.16
CA MET A 215 -4.86 -15.24 -21.01
C MET A 215 -5.79 -15.60 -22.17
N ALA A 216 -6.68 -14.69 -22.55
CA ALA A 216 -7.56 -14.86 -23.70
C ALA A 216 -6.76 -15.02 -25.01
N SER A 217 -5.72 -14.19 -25.20
CA SER A 217 -4.82 -14.29 -26.35
C SER A 217 -4.12 -15.64 -26.44
N MET A 218 -3.57 -16.15 -25.32
CA MET A 218 -2.93 -17.47 -25.28
C MET A 218 -3.92 -18.62 -25.54
N ALA A 219 -5.11 -18.57 -24.95
CA ALA A 219 -6.14 -19.57 -25.17
C ALA A 219 -6.55 -19.60 -26.66
N SER A 220 -6.77 -18.44 -27.27
CA SER A 220 -7.11 -18.34 -28.69
C SER A 220 -5.98 -18.82 -29.60
N ALA A 221 -4.72 -18.48 -29.28
CA ALA A 221 -3.56 -18.99 -30.02
C ALA A 221 -3.48 -20.52 -29.96
N ALA A 222 -3.73 -21.13 -28.80
CA ALA A 222 -3.74 -22.58 -28.65
C ALA A 222 -4.85 -23.25 -29.49
N VAL A 223 -6.06 -22.69 -29.49
CA VAL A 223 -7.18 -23.18 -30.32
C VAL A 223 -6.85 -23.08 -31.81
N LEU A 224 -6.32 -21.93 -32.26
CA LEU A 224 -5.90 -21.72 -33.65
C LEU A 224 -4.77 -22.67 -34.07
N PHE A 225 -3.83 -22.95 -33.17
CA PHE A 225 -2.77 -23.92 -33.40
C PHE A 225 -3.33 -25.34 -33.59
N LEU A 226 -4.23 -25.78 -32.71
CA LEU A 226 -4.87 -27.10 -32.81
C LEU A 226 -5.73 -27.26 -34.08
N ALA A 227 -6.40 -26.18 -34.52
CA ALA A 227 -7.18 -26.18 -35.75
C ALA A 227 -6.27 -26.35 -36.99
N VAL A 228 -5.17 -25.62 -37.04
CA VAL A 228 -4.19 -25.71 -38.15
C VAL A 228 -3.42 -27.02 -38.13
N SER A 229 -3.08 -27.57 -36.95
CA SER A 229 -2.36 -28.84 -36.85
C SER A 229 -3.18 -30.05 -37.34
N LYS A 230 -4.51 -29.92 -37.40
CA LYS A 230 -5.42 -30.94 -37.96
C LYS A 230 -5.67 -30.76 -39.46
N SER A 231 -5.21 -29.66 -40.06
CA SER A 231 -5.43 -29.34 -41.47
C SER A 231 -4.37 -29.99 -42.36
N LYS A 232 -4.76 -30.50 -43.54
CA LYS A 232 -3.82 -31.04 -44.53
C LYS A 232 -3.15 -29.89 -45.29
N ILE A 233 -1.95 -29.51 -44.84
CA ILE A 233 -1.11 -28.53 -45.54
C ILE A 233 -0.30 -29.27 -46.61
N THR A 234 -0.63 -29.04 -47.88
CA THR A 234 -0.04 -29.77 -49.02
C THR A 234 1.01 -28.96 -49.78
N SER A 235 1.08 -27.63 -49.59
CA SER A 235 2.07 -26.77 -50.25
C SER A 235 2.68 -25.69 -49.33
N ARG A 236 3.81 -25.11 -49.77
CA ARG A 236 4.43 -23.96 -49.10
C ARG A 236 3.52 -22.73 -49.06
N LYS A 237 2.65 -22.55 -50.08
CA LYS A 237 1.67 -21.47 -50.13
C LYS A 237 0.58 -21.66 -49.09
N ASP A 238 0.10 -22.89 -48.92
CA ASP A 238 -0.92 -23.21 -47.89
C ASP A 238 -0.36 -23.02 -46.48
N ASN A 239 0.92 -23.37 -46.26
CA ASN A 239 1.57 -23.13 -44.98
C ASN A 239 1.70 -21.63 -44.68
N LEU A 240 2.08 -20.83 -45.67
CA LEU A 240 2.16 -19.37 -45.51
C LEU A 240 0.78 -18.78 -45.23
N ALA A 241 -0.25 -19.19 -45.98
CA ALA A 241 -1.63 -18.75 -45.78
C ALA A 241 -2.16 -19.12 -44.40
N ALA A 242 -1.92 -20.35 -43.94
CA ALA A 242 -2.32 -20.81 -42.61
C ALA A 242 -1.67 -19.97 -41.49
N LYS A 243 -0.37 -19.67 -41.61
CA LYS A 243 0.35 -18.80 -40.66
C LYS A 243 -0.17 -17.36 -40.69
N SER A 244 -0.42 -16.81 -41.88
CA SER A 244 -1.00 -15.47 -42.02
C SER A 244 -2.40 -15.38 -41.40
N ILE A 245 -3.25 -16.40 -41.56
CA ILE A 245 -4.57 -16.48 -40.92
C ILE A 245 -4.44 -16.58 -39.40
N GLN A 246 -3.49 -17.36 -38.87
CA GLN A 246 -3.25 -17.43 -37.43
C GLN A 246 -2.84 -16.07 -36.83
N ILE A 247 -1.93 -15.36 -37.51
CA ILE A 247 -1.49 -14.02 -37.09
C ILE A 247 -2.66 -13.04 -37.15
N ALA A 248 -3.43 -13.02 -38.24
CA ALA A 248 -4.58 -12.14 -38.40
C ALA A 248 -5.67 -12.42 -37.36
N MET A 249 -6.02 -13.68 -37.12
CA MET A 249 -6.99 -14.06 -36.10
C MET A 249 -6.51 -13.74 -34.68
N GLY A 250 -5.22 -13.93 -34.39
CA GLY A 250 -4.63 -13.51 -33.12
C GLY A 250 -4.73 -11.99 -32.91
N ALA A 251 -4.53 -11.19 -33.96
CA ALA A 251 -4.69 -9.74 -33.90
C ALA A 251 -6.16 -9.33 -33.67
N VAL A 252 -7.12 -9.97 -34.35
CA VAL A 252 -8.56 -9.71 -34.17
C VAL A 252 -9.01 -10.05 -32.76
N VAL A 253 -8.64 -11.20 -32.21
CA VAL A 253 -8.97 -11.58 -30.82
C VAL A 253 -8.42 -10.56 -29.84
N SER A 254 -7.18 -10.11 -30.05
CA SER A 254 -6.54 -9.13 -29.18
C SER A 254 -7.26 -7.77 -29.21
N LEU A 255 -7.71 -7.34 -30.40
CA LEU A 255 -8.51 -6.13 -30.58
C LEU A 255 -9.89 -6.23 -29.92
N VAL A 256 -10.62 -7.34 -30.16
CA VAL A 256 -11.96 -7.56 -29.59
C VAL A 256 -11.89 -7.68 -28.07
N GLY A 257 -10.89 -8.39 -27.53
CA GLY A 257 -10.66 -8.50 -26.08
C GLY A 257 -10.37 -7.14 -25.43
N GLY A 258 -9.60 -6.28 -26.11
CA GLY A 258 -9.32 -4.92 -25.63
C GLY A 258 -10.53 -3.98 -25.69
N ILE A 259 -11.34 -4.06 -26.76
CA ILE A 259 -12.52 -3.19 -26.96
C ILE A 259 -13.68 -3.59 -26.03
N TRP A 260 -13.95 -4.89 -25.86
CA TRP A 260 -15.02 -5.39 -25.00
C TRP A 260 -14.88 -4.92 -23.55
N HIS A 261 -13.64 -4.85 -23.05
CA HIS A 261 -13.39 -4.42 -21.68
C HIS A 261 -13.59 -2.92 -21.48
N ASN A 262 -13.28 -2.09 -22.48
CA ASN A 262 -13.53 -0.64 -22.41
C ASN A 262 -15.01 -0.26 -22.42
N LEU A 263 -15.89 -1.12 -22.96
CA LEU A 263 -17.34 -0.94 -22.98
C LEU A 263 -18.06 -1.48 -21.73
N ALA A 264 -17.37 -2.30 -20.92
CA ALA A 264 -17.91 -2.90 -19.70
C ALA A 264 -17.59 -2.09 -18.42
N ARG A 265 -17.03 -0.88 -18.59
CA ARG A 265 -16.80 0.10 -17.52
C ARG A 265 -17.93 1.12 -17.49
#